data_AF-A0A4R1W578-F1
#
_entry.id   AF-A0A4R1W578-F1
#
_cell.length_a   1.000
_cell.length_b   1.000
_cell.length_c   1.000
_cell.angle_alpha   90.00
_cell.angle_beta   90.00
_cell.angle_gamma   90.00
#
_symmetry.space_group_name_H-M   'P 1'
#
loop_
_entity.id
_entity.type
_entity.pdbx_description
1 polymer ?
#
loop_
_entity_poly.entity_id
_entity_poly.type
_entity_poly.pdbx_seq_one_letter_code
_entity_poly.pdbx_strand_id
1 'polypeptide(L)'
;MTILMDDQDGQVLVVENSDLAYYELRLEGAVAGTLDFRDIEGRRVLGLTEIRPDLRGRGLATTLIHVVLDDLLRQGIQISNYCPAVDRFLRTHSEYNVVVDPARPGMTDSRTLHKAGPAESALDAAMRSEHARLRDLVDESRAGETPLSHRRHDADLFSAYAAQHLAAATELLLRHAGSWPADDVSAYLGNIKQLEKSLRVLKGRQYGDSRYLHLRFGEVWEVVIRLLSEHEELENRVTARIQDEFDQGIIKSLAEELLLKQDKSPTRSHPSSPHMGVIGNLARRLWRIADTTTDDLEGRLVPTRYHRHPKRDSSFSHYLRGTPIDGEDAAT
;
A
#
# COMPACT_ATOMS: atom_id res chain seq x y z
N MET A 1 2.23 14.49 25.59
CA MET A 1 0.99 13.69 25.49
C MET A 1 -0.26 14.57 25.64
N THR A 2 -1.26 14.38 24.77
CA THR A 2 -2.51 15.17 24.71
C THR A 2 -3.72 14.23 24.63
N ILE A 3 -4.74 14.39 25.47
CA ILE A 3 -5.96 13.56 25.42
C ILE A 3 -6.89 14.08 24.32
N LEU A 4 -7.35 13.19 23.43
CA LEU A 4 -8.22 13.51 22.30
C LEU A 4 -9.66 13.02 22.48
N MET A 5 -9.84 11.89 23.19
CA MET A 5 -11.14 11.35 23.58
C MET A 5 -10.99 10.58 24.89
N ASP A 6 -11.96 10.77 25.80
CA ASP A 6 -12.18 9.99 27.01
C ASP A 6 -13.70 9.73 27.08
N ASP A 7 -14.11 8.48 27.27
CA ASP A 7 -15.53 8.09 27.29
C ASP A 7 -16.23 8.30 28.66
N GLN A 8 -15.53 8.91 29.62
CA GLN A 8 -15.99 9.27 30.98
C GLN A 8 -16.31 8.09 31.92
N ASP A 9 -16.58 6.90 31.38
CA ASP A 9 -16.45 5.63 32.13
C ASP A 9 -14.97 5.17 32.24
N GLY A 10 -14.06 5.82 31.52
CA GLY A 10 -12.62 5.54 31.53
C GLY A 10 -12.24 4.23 30.82
N GLN A 11 -13.14 3.68 30.00
CA GLN A 11 -12.94 2.41 29.32
C GLN A 11 -12.10 2.59 28.06
N VAL A 12 -12.42 3.56 27.21
CA VAL A 12 -11.67 3.89 25.98
C VAL A 12 -11.13 5.32 26.04
N LEU A 13 -9.80 5.43 26.04
CA LEU A 13 -9.06 6.69 26.08
C LEU A 13 -8.13 6.78 24.85
N VAL A 14 -8.18 7.88 24.11
CA VAL A 14 -7.30 8.14 22.96
C VAL A 14 -6.37 9.33 23.27
N VAL A 15 -5.07 9.12 23.07
CA VAL A 15 -4.01 10.06 23.47
C VAL A 15 -3.00 10.26 22.33
N GLU A 16 -2.72 11.50 21.93
CA GLU A 16 -1.54 11.81 21.12
C GLU A 16 -0.27 11.75 21.98
N ASN A 17 0.74 11.02 21.54
CA ASN A 17 2.08 11.02 22.12
C ASN A 17 3.10 11.59 21.13
N SER A 18 3.09 12.92 20.98
CA SER A 18 3.94 13.65 20.03
C SER A 18 5.44 13.41 20.25
N ASP A 19 5.87 13.14 21.49
CA ASP A 19 7.26 12.83 21.83
C ASP A 19 7.79 11.53 21.18
N LEU A 20 6.89 10.59 20.88
CA LEU A 20 7.18 9.31 20.22
C LEU A 20 6.45 9.14 18.87
N ALA A 21 5.85 10.23 18.38
CA ALA A 21 5.17 10.34 17.08
C ALA A 21 4.11 9.25 16.81
N TYR A 22 3.26 8.96 17.80
CA TYR A 22 2.11 8.08 17.63
C TYR A 22 0.89 8.53 18.45
N TYR A 23 -0.29 8.11 18.03
CA TYR A 23 -1.51 8.12 18.84
C TYR A 23 -1.68 6.75 19.51
N GLU A 24 -2.06 6.71 20.78
CA GLU A 24 -2.44 5.50 21.51
C GLU A 24 -3.98 5.44 21.65
N LEU A 25 -4.57 4.28 21.41
CA LEU A 25 -5.85 3.90 22.00
C LEU A 25 -5.57 2.99 23.19
N ARG A 26 -6.06 3.40 24.36
CA ARG A 26 -6.00 2.64 25.60
C ARG A 26 -7.39 2.07 25.93
N LEU A 27 -7.41 0.83 26.38
CA LEU A 27 -8.58 0.13 26.92
C LEU A 27 -8.29 -0.19 28.38
N GLU A 28 -9.15 0.23 29.31
CA GLU A 28 -8.96 0.03 30.77
C GLU A 28 -7.57 0.52 31.25
N GLY A 29 -7.08 1.63 30.68
CA GLY A 29 -5.76 2.22 30.95
C GLY A 29 -4.56 1.54 30.26
N ALA A 30 -4.71 0.32 29.76
CA ALA A 30 -3.67 -0.42 29.03
C ALA A 30 -3.69 -0.10 27.52
N VAL A 31 -2.53 -0.02 26.87
CA VAL A 31 -2.49 0.21 25.41
C VAL A 31 -3.13 -0.97 24.68
N ALA A 32 -4.11 -0.65 23.84
CA ALA A 32 -4.92 -1.58 23.05
C ALA A 32 -4.62 -1.44 21.54
N GLY A 33 -4.13 -0.28 21.11
CA GLY A 33 -3.63 -0.07 19.75
C GLY A 33 -2.92 1.27 19.59
N THR A 34 -2.31 1.47 18.43
CA THR A 34 -1.55 2.67 18.06
C THR A 34 -1.82 3.08 16.61
N LEU A 35 -1.54 4.35 16.31
CA LEU A 35 -1.42 4.89 14.96
C LEU A 35 -0.19 5.80 14.92
N ASP A 36 0.90 5.37 14.26
CA ASP A 36 2.08 6.24 14.11
C ASP A 36 1.85 7.36 13.08
N PHE A 37 2.57 8.45 13.28
CA PHE A 37 2.55 9.61 12.39
C PHE A 37 3.92 10.26 12.26
N ARG A 38 4.05 11.19 11.31
CA ARG A 38 5.22 12.06 11.14
C ARG A 38 4.76 13.45 10.69
N ASP A 39 5.28 14.51 11.28
CA ASP A 39 5.06 15.86 10.75
C ASP A 39 6.16 16.18 9.74
N ILE A 40 5.79 16.45 8.50
CA ILE A 40 6.70 16.72 7.37
C ILE A 40 6.15 17.93 6.63
N GLU A 41 6.94 18.98 6.39
CA GLU A 41 6.54 20.16 5.58
C GLU A 41 5.24 20.89 6.04
N GLY A 42 4.72 20.61 7.25
CA GLY A 42 3.44 21.15 7.74
C GLY A 42 2.22 20.26 7.49
N ARG A 43 2.38 19.09 6.86
CA ARG A 43 1.39 18.01 6.77
C ARG A 43 1.70 16.91 7.81
N ARG A 44 0.66 16.25 8.34
CA ARG A 44 0.81 15.06 9.19
C ARG A 44 0.64 13.79 8.37
N VAL A 45 1.74 13.06 8.22
CA VAL A 45 1.77 11.76 7.54
C VAL A 45 1.31 10.67 8.50
N LEU A 46 0.33 9.86 8.12
CA LEU A 46 -0.20 8.75 8.94
C LEU A 46 0.32 7.40 8.43
N GLY A 47 1.08 6.67 9.25
CA GLY A 47 1.78 5.44 8.88
C GLY A 47 0.93 4.19 9.01
N LEU A 48 0.83 3.63 10.22
CA LEU A 48 0.28 2.30 10.50
C LEU A 48 -0.67 2.31 11.69
N THR A 49 -1.92 1.86 11.49
CA THR A 49 -2.83 1.55 12.61
C THR A 49 -2.68 0.09 13.02
N GLU A 50 -2.11 -0.19 14.19
CA GLU A 50 -2.09 -1.53 14.79
C GLU A 50 -3.04 -1.62 16.00
N ILE A 51 -3.83 -2.70 16.05
CA ILE A 51 -4.60 -3.10 17.23
C ILE A 51 -4.03 -4.43 17.75
N ARG A 52 -3.93 -4.57 19.07
CA ARG A 52 -3.54 -5.82 19.75
C ARG A 52 -4.33 -7.03 19.24
N PRO A 53 -3.70 -8.18 18.92
CA PRO A 53 -4.38 -9.33 18.31
C PRO A 53 -5.65 -9.79 19.03
N ASP A 54 -5.63 -9.83 20.36
CA ASP A 54 -6.74 -10.24 21.24
C ASP A 54 -7.91 -9.23 21.28
N LEU A 55 -7.68 -8.01 20.81
CA LEU A 55 -8.65 -6.91 20.75
C LEU A 55 -9.10 -6.58 19.31
N ARG A 56 -8.56 -7.27 18.30
CA ARG A 56 -8.97 -7.10 16.88
C ARG A 56 -10.45 -7.45 16.68
N GLY A 57 -11.07 -6.84 15.67
CA GLY A 57 -12.48 -7.05 15.32
C GLY A 57 -13.49 -6.29 16.18
N ARG A 58 -13.10 -5.72 17.33
CA ARG A 58 -13.98 -4.97 18.26
C ARG A 58 -14.26 -3.50 17.87
N GLY A 59 -13.96 -3.10 16.64
CA GLY A 59 -14.15 -1.72 16.16
C GLY A 59 -13.08 -0.69 16.57
N LEU A 60 -12.20 -0.99 17.53
CA LEU A 60 -11.23 -0.06 18.11
C LEU A 60 -10.35 0.70 17.08
N ALA A 61 -9.97 0.07 15.97
CA ALA A 61 -9.25 0.75 14.89
C ALA A 61 -10.07 1.90 14.27
N THR A 62 -11.37 1.69 14.06
CA THR A 62 -12.30 2.70 13.57
C THR A 62 -12.41 3.86 14.56
N THR A 63 -12.52 3.56 15.87
CA THR A 63 -12.59 4.58 16.93
C THR A 63 -11.32 5.44 16.97
N LEU A 64 -10.14 4.81 16.97
CA LEU A 64 -8.85 5.52 16.95
C LEU A 64 -8.73 6.44 15.73
N ILE A 65 -9.07 5.93 14.54
CA ILE A 65 -8.99 6.70 13.29
C ILE A 65 -9.98 7.86 13.29
N HIS A 66 -11.22 7.65 13.72
CA HIS A 66 -12.25 8.69 13.79
C HIS A 66 -11.82 9.85 14.69
N VAL A 67 -11.36 9.55 15.92
CA VAL A 67 -10.90 10.57 16.89
C VAL A 67 -9.69 11.35 16.36
N VAL A 68 -8.72 10.67 15.73
CA VAL A 68 -7.54 11.32 15.15
C VAL A 68 -7.91 12.21 13.96
N LEU A 69 -8.83 11.79 13.09
CA LEU A 69 -9.27 12.60 11.97
C LEU A 69 -10.16 13.77 12.39
N ASP A 70 -11.01 13.61 13.42
CA ASP A 70 -11.75 14.72 14.05
C ASP A 70 -10.82 15.77 14.64
N ASP A 71 -9.70 15.34 15.22
CA ASP A 71 -8.71 16.24 15.81
C ASP A 71 -7.94 17.03 14.75
N LEU A 72 -7.42 16.35 13.74
CA LEU A 72 -6.71 17.00 12.63
C LEU A 72 -7.64 17.91 11.81
N LEU A 73 -8.92 17.55 11.67
CA LEU A 73 -9.95 18.41 11.09
C LEU A 73 -10.21 19.67 11.93
N ARG A 74 -10.32 19.54 13.27
CA ARG A 74 -10.46 20.69 14.19
C ARG A 74 -9.25 21.61 14.21
N GLN A 75 -8.05 21.04 14.07
CA GLN A 75 -6.79 21.80 14.02
C GLN A 75 -6.48 22.40 12.63
N GLY A 76 -7.18 21.94 11.58
CA GLY A 76 -6.92 22.37 10.20
C GLY A 76 -5.64 21.79 9.60
N ILE A 77 -5.09 20.72 10.18
CA ILE A 77 -3.85 20.07 9.74
C ILE A 77 -4.16 19.17 8.53
N GLN A 78 -3.41 19.37 7.44
CA GLN A 78 -3.53 18.49 6.27
C GLN A 78 -2.78 17.18 6.48
N ILE A 79 -3.27 16.09 5.91
CA ILE A 79 -2.70 14.75 6.06
C ILE A 79 -2.23 14.14 4.74
N SER A 80 -1.10 13.43 4.78
CA SER A 80 -0.81 12.36 3.83
C SER A 80 -1.12 11.04 4.49
N ASN A 81 -1.88 10.17 3.83
CA ASN A 81 -2.23 8.89 4.39
C ASN A 81 -1.35 7.79 3.76
N TYR A 82 -0.72 6.93 4.57
CA TYR A 82 -0.13 5.67 4.11
C TYR A 82 -0.71 4.44 4.83
N CYS A 83 -1.69 4.64 5.71
CA CYS A 83 -2.33 3.60 6.49
C CYS A 83 -3.47 2.90 5.72
N PRO A 84 -3.42 1.58 5.53
CA PRO A 84 -4.49 0.79 4.91
C PRO A 84 -5.84 0.81 5.65
N ALA A 85 -5.83 1.11 6.96
CA ALA A 85 -7.03 1.24 7.76
C ALA A 85 -7.68 2.62 7.60
N VAL A 86 -6.87 3.69 7.59
CA VAL A 86 -7.33 5.08 7.39
C VAL A 86 -7.88 5.27 5.99
N ASP A 87 -7.26 4.72 4.94
CA ASP A 87 -7.80 4.80 3.57
C ASP A 87 -9.20 4.18 3.47
N ARG A 88 -9.38 3.01 4.07
CA ARG A 88 -10.68 2.35 4.12
C ARG A 88 -11.73 3.17 4.87
N PHE A 89 -11.33 3.84 5.94
CA PHE A 89 -12.19 4.75 6.69
C PHE A 89 -12.60 5.96 5.83
N LEU A 90 -11.65 6.61 5.15
CA LEU A 90 -11.91 7.75 4.26
C LEU A 90 -12.81 7.40 3.05
N ARG A 91 -12.80 6.14 2.59
CA ARG A 91 -13.71 5.65 1.54
C ARG A 91 -15.16 5.49 2.00
N THR A 92 -15.43 5.38 3.30
CA THR A 92 -16.80 5.31 3.86
C THR A 92 -17.25 6.60 4.55
N HIS A 93 -16.31 7.44 4.99
CA HIS A 93 -16.54 8.70 5.68
C HIS A 93 -15.95 9.83 4.82
N SER A 94 -16.71 10.23 3.80
CA SER A 94 -16.25 11.14 2.75
C SER A 94 -16.14 12.60 3.20
N GLU A 95 -16.70 12.94 4.36
CA GLU A 95 -16.60 14.21 5.06
C GLU A 95 -15.15 14.56 5.45
N TYR A 96 -14.35 13.57 5.90
CA TYR A 96 -12.93 13.75 6.21
C TYR A 96 -12.05 13.91 4.96
N ASN A 97 -12.60 13.86 3.75
CA ASN A 97 -11.79 14.06 2.55
C ASN A 97 -11.09 15.44 2.52
N VAL A 98 -11.65 16.44 3.21
CA VAL A 98 -11.12 17.81 3.28
C VAL A 98 -9.75 17.91 3.96
N VAL A 99 -9.40 17.01 4.89
CA VAL A 99 -8.07 17.05 5.55
C VAL A 99 -6.97 16.46 4.69
N VAL A 100 -7.25 15.64 3.67
CA VAL A 100 -6.17 15.01 2.89
C VAL A 100 -5.53 16.02 1.95
N ASP A 101 -4.20 16.11 2.01
CA ASP A 101 -3.36 16.93 1.15
C ASP A 101 -3.64 16.63 -0.35
N PRO A 102 -4.05 17.63 -1.15
CA PRO A 102 -4.40 17.44 -2.56
C PRO A 102 -3.19 17.36 -3.51
N ALA A 103 -1.97 17.59 -3.02
CA ALA A 103 -0.70 17.44 -3.72
C ALA A 103 0.04 16.16 -3.30
N ARG A 104 -0.02 15.79 -2.01
CA ARG A 104 0.55 14.55 -1.45
C ARG A 104 -0.51 13.68 -0.73
N PRO A 105 -1.50 13.10 -1.44
CA PRO A 105 -2.59 12.35 -0.80
C PRO A 105 -2.20 10.97 -0.24
N GLY A 106 -0.99 10.50 -0.57
CA GLY A 106 -0.51 9.14 -0.33
C GLY A 106 -1.49 8.09 -0.86
N MET A 107 -1.76 7.05 -0.06
CA MET A 107 -3.14 6.77 0.34
C MET A 107 -4.22 6.73 -0.75
N THR A 108 -4.82 7.90 -0.93
CA THR A 108 -6.27 8.05 -0.94
C THR A 108 -6.81 8.22 -2.37
N ASP A 109 -6.34 7.34 -3.25
CA ASP A 109 -6.36 7.54 -4.71
C ASP A 109 -7.76 7.62 -5.36
N SER A 110 -8.83 7.25 -4.65
CA SER A 110 -10.22 7.30 -5.16
C SER A 110 -10.65 8.66 -5.77
N ARG A 111 -9.89 9.74 -5.56
CA ARG A 111 -10.20 11.10 -6.06
C ARG A 111 -9.47 11.47 -7.34
N THR A 112 -8.39 10.81 -7.75
CA THR A 112 -7.60 11.22 -8.93
C THR A 112 -8.39 10.98 -10.21
N LEU A 113 -9.05 9.82 -10.31
CA LEU A 113 -10.08 9.50 -11.31
C LEU A 113 -11.22 10.53 -11.39
N HIS A 114 -11.55 11.20 -10.28
CA HIS A 114 -12.60 12.22 -10.21
C HIS A 114 -12.10 13.66 -10.44
N LYS A 115 -10.77 13.87 -10.48
CA LYS A 115 -10.12 15.18 -10.59
C LYS A 115 -9.40 15.38 -11.93
N ALA A 116 -9.27 14.33 -12.74
CA ALA A 116 -8.86 14.41 -14.14
C ALA A 116 -9.75 15.42 -14.90
N GLY A 117 -9.12 16.50 -15.39
CA GLY A 117 -9.82 17.53 -16.16
C GLY A 117 -10.14 17.05 -17.59
N PRO A 118 -10.96 17.79 -18.36
CA PRO A 118 -11.37 17.40 -19.72
C PRO A 118 -10.23 17.37 -20.78
N ALA A 119 -8.98 17.54 -20.37
CA ALA A 119 -7.77 17.44 -21.18
C ALA A 119 -6.81 16.32 -20.71
N GLU A 120 -7.16 15.57 -19.67
CA GLU A 120 -6.35 14.48 -19.09
C GLU A 120 -7.17 13.19 -19.05
N SER A 121 -6.59 12.09 -19.52
CA SER A 121 -7.27 10.79 -19.49
C SER A 121 -7.29 10.22 -18.07
N ALA A 122 -8.39 9.55 -17.71
CA ALA A 122 -8.55 8.94 -16.40
C ALA A 122 -7.48 7.86 -16.10
N LEU A 123 -6.97 7.17 -17.13
CA LEU A 123 -5.89 6.19 -16.99
C LEU A 123 -4.52 6.86 -16.77
N ASP A 124 -4.29 8.00 -17.42
CA ASP A 124 -3.08 8.82 -17.24
C ASP A 124 -3.01 9.37 -15.81
N ALA A 125 -4.13 9.91 -15.31
CA ALA A 125 -4.27 10.40 -13.95
C ALA A 125 -4.01 9.31 -12.89
N ALA A 126 -4.52 8.09 -13.12
CA ALA A 126 -4.30 6.95 -12.23
C ALA A 126 -2.83 6.50 -12.22
N MET A 127 -2.20 6.35 -13.39
CA MET A 127 -0.79 5.97 -13.50
C MET A 127 0.11 7.03 -12.83
N ARG A 128 -0.10 8.32 -13.14
CA ARG A 128 0.69 9.41 -12.54
C ARG A 128 0.48 9.53 -11.03
N SER A 129 -0.72 9.24 -10.51
CA SER A 129 -0.98 9.18 -9.08
C SER A 129 -0.18 8.08 -8.38
N GLU A 130 -0.25 6.86 -8.91
CA GLU A 130 0.46 5.71 -8.33
C GLU A 130 1.98 5.89 -8.38
N HIS A 131 2.52 6.46 -9.47
CA HIS A 131 3.94 6.84 -9.57
C HIS A 131 4.34 8.02 -8.67
N ALA A 132 3.45 8.99 -8.40
CA ALA A 132 3.71 10.04 -7.41
C ALA A 132 3.75 9.44 -5.99
N ARG A 133 2.79 8.58 -5.65
CA ARG A 133 2.72 7.87 -4.37
C ARG A 133 3.94 6.94 -4.15
N LEU A 134 4.46 6.33 -5.22
CA LEU A 134 5.71 5.57 -5.18
C LEU A 134 6.93 6.46 -4.89
N ARG A 135 7.02 7.64 -5.51
CA ARG A 135 8.10 8.62 -5.24
C ARG A 135 8.07 9.14 -3.81
N ASP A 136 6.92 9.54 -3.29
CA ASP A 136 6.82 10.05 -1.91
C ASP A 136 7.30 8.99 -0.89
N LEU A 137 6.98 7.71 -1.09
CA LEU A 137 7.50 6.62 -0.26
C LEU A 137 9.02 6.38 -0.43
N VAL A 138 9.57 6.59 -1.62
CA VAL A 138 11.03 6.58 -1.85
C VAL A 138 11.70 7.70 -1.04
N ASP A 139 11.16 8.92 -1.08
CA ASP A 139 11.76 10.06 -0.40
C ASP A 139 11.63 9.95 1.13
N GLU A 140 10.46 9.57 1.65
CA GLU A 140 10.26 9.35 3.08
C GLU A 140 11.13 8.19 3.61
N SER A 141 11.31 7.10 2.85
CA SER A 141 12.23 6.00 3.23
C SER A 141 13.73 6.37 3.16
N ARG A 142 14.08 7.50 2.54
CA ARG A 142 15.45 8.00 2.38
C ARG A 142 15.77 9.23 3.24
N ALA A 143 14.77 9.91 3.80
CA ALA A 143 14.92 11.09 4.64
C ALA A 143 15.86 10.85 5.85
N GLY A 144 17.04 11.47 5.83
CA GLY A 144 18.13 11.14 6.76
C GLY A 144 17.81 11.38 8.24
N GLU A 145 16.93 12.36 8.52
CA GLU A 145 16.46 12.75 9.84
C GLU A 145 15.45 11.74 10.45
N THR A 146 14.82 10.92 9.60
CA THR A 146 13.76 10.00 10.01
C THR A 146 14.33 8.73 10.70
N PRO A 147 13.74 8.26 11.82
CA PRO A 147 14.16 7.04 12.51
C PRO A 147 14.24 5.80 11.61
N LEU A 148 15.18 4.90 11.92
CA LEU A 148 15.44 3.69 11.13
C LEU A 148 14.24 2.72 11.11
N SER A 149 13.40 2.73 12.15
CA SER A 149 12.13 1.98 12.19
C SER A 149 11.17 2.46 11.10
N HIS A 150 10.93 3.77 11.03
CA HIS A 150 10.01 4.37 10.07
C HIS A 150 10.54 4.22 8.65
N ARG A 151 11.82 4.55 8.39
CA ARG A 151 12.42 4.36 7.05
C ARG A 151 12.37 2.92 6.55
N ARG A 152 12.45 1.93 7.45
CA ARG A 152 12.23 0.52 7.10
C ARG A 152 10.77 0.25 6.75
N HIS A 153 9.83 0.74 7.55
CA HIS A 153 8.40 0.64 7.29
C HIS A 153 8.03 1.25 5.92
N ASP A 154 8.50 2.46 5.65
CA ASP A 154 8.24 3.19 4.40
C ASP A 154 8.85 2.47 3.17
N ALA A 155 10.04 1.88 3.32
CA ALA A 155 10.66 1.05 2.31
C ALA A 155 9.93 -0.28 2.06
N ASP A 156 9.32 -0.88 3.09
CA ASP A 156 8.45 -2.07 2.96
C ASP A 156 7.09 -1.72 2.35
N LEU A 157 6.52 -0.54 2.66
CA LEU A 157 5.31 -0.01 2.02
C LEU A 157 5.57 0.29 0.54
N PHE A 158 6.68 0.95 0.21
CA PHE A 158 7.16 1.14 -1.16
C PHE A 158 7.28 -0.21 -1.89
N SER A 159 7.95 -1.19 -1.27
CA SER A 159 8.16 -2.51 -1.87
C SER A 159 6.85 -3.30 -2.05
N ALA A 160 5.82 -3.03 -1.25
CA ALA A 160 4.46 -3.56 -1.45
C ALA A 160 3.77 -2.86 -2.62
N TYR A 161 3.72 -1.53 -2.60
CA TYR A 161 3.08 -0.74 -3.66
C TYR A 161 3.68 -1.04 -5.04
N ALA A 162 5.01 -1.08 -5.12
CA ALA A 162 5.71 -1.39 -6.37
C ALA A 162 5.36 -2.80 -6.86
N ALA A 163 5.36 -3.82 -5.99
CA ALA A 163 4.98 -5.18 -6.38
C ALA A 163 3.51 -5.28 -6.85
N GLN A 164 2.59 -4.59 -6.16
CA GLN A 164 1.17 -4.57 -6.53
C GLN A 164 0.94 -3.84 -7.85
N HIS A 165 1.56 -2.67 -8.01
CA HIS A 165 1.46 -1.82 -9.19
C HIS A 165 2.02 -2.52 -10.42
N LEU A 166 3.28 -3.00 -10.33
CA LEU A 166 3.92 -3.79 -11.39
C LEU A 166 3.03 -4.95 -11.83
N ALA A 167 2.48 -5.73 -10.90
CA ALA A 167 1.63 -6.87 -11.24
C ALA A 167 0.28 -6.47 -11.86
N ALA A 168 -0.34 -5.38 -11.40
CA ALA A 168 -1.63 -4.89 -11.89
C ALA A 168 -1.52 -4.23 -13.27
N ALA A 169 -0.56 -3.32 -13.43
CA ALA A 169 -0.29 -2.63 -14.70
C ALA A 169 0.23 -3.61 -15.76
N THR A 170 1.14 -4.52 -15.40
CA THR A 170 1.54 -5.64 -16.30
C THR A 170 0.33 -6.43 -16.80
N GLU A 171 -0.65 -6.74 -15.94
CA GLU A 171 -1.85 -7.46 -16.39
C GLU A 171 -2.82 -6.60 -17.22
N LEU A 172 -2.91 -5.30 -16.95
CA LEU A 172 -3.76 -4.39 -17.71
C LEU A 172 -3.15 -4.13 -19.09
N LEU A 173 -1.95 -3.55 -19.12
CA LEU A 173 -1.28 -3.05 -20.31
C LEU A 173 -0.95 -4.18 -21.29
N LEU A 174 -0.43 -5.32 -20.82
CA LEU A 174 -0.03 -6.41 -21.73
C LEU A 174 -1.20 -7.22 -22.33
N ARG A 175 -2.46 -6.90 -21.99
CA ARG A 175 -3.62 -7.33 -22.81
C ARG A 175 -3.65 -6.62 -24.16
N HIS A 176 -3.12 -5.40 -24.23
CA HIS A 176 -3.06 -4.55 -25.42
C HIS A 176 -1.71 -4.64 -26.15
N ALA A 177 -0.75 -5.41 -25.63
CA ALA A 177 0.57 -5.60 -26.24
C ALA A 177 0.57 -6.18 -27.67
N GLY A 178 -0.57 -6.68 -28.15
CA GLY A 178 -0.73 -7.12 -29.54
C GLY A 178 -0.61 -5.99 -30.58
N SER A 179 -0.81 -4.72 -30.20
CA SER A 179 -0.61 -3.56 -31.08
C SER A 179 0.78 -2.91 -30.96
N TRP A 180 1.67 -3.43 -30.10
CA TRP A 180 2.95 -2.79 -29.80
C TRP A 180 4.12 -3.34 -30.64
N PRO A 181 5.17 -2.56 -30.89
CA PRO A 181 6.46 -3.07 -31.34
C PRO A 181 7.01 -4.14 -30.40
N ALA A 182 7.59 -5.21 -30.96
CA ALA A 182 8.16 -6.32 -30.18
C ALA A 182 9.26 -5.86 -29.21
N ASP A 183 10.04 -4.85 -29.60
CA ASP A 183 11.11 -4.27 -28.78
C ASP A 183 10.55 -3.53 -27.55
N ASP A 184 9.39 -2.87 -27.65
CA ASP A 184 8.75 -2.22 -26.49
C ASP A 184 8.24 -3.26 -25.48
N VAL A 185 7.63 -4.36 -25.96
CA VAL A 185 7.18 -5.47 -25.10
C VAL A 185 8.37 -6.14 -24.40
N SER A 186 9.48 -6.30 -25.13
CA SER A 186 10.75 -6.82 -24.61
C SER A 186 11.37 -5.89 -23.56
N ALA A 187 11.41 -4.58 -23.83
CA ALA A 187 11.91 -3.56 -22.92
C ALA A 187 11.07 -3.48 -21.63
N TYR A 188 9.74 -3.50 -21.73
CA TYR A 188 8.82 -3.48 -20.59
C TYR A 188 9.02 -4.70 -19.68
N LEU A 189 8.95 -5.91 -20.23
CA LEU A 189 9.18 -7.15 -19.48
C LEU A 189 10.63 -7.24 -18.93
N GLY A 190 11.60 -6.70 -19.66
CA GLY A 190 13.00 -6.63 -19.23
C GLY A 190 13.23 -5.69 -18.05
N ASN A 191 12.60 -4.51 -18.06
CA ASN A 191 12.64 -3.53 -16.98
C ASN A 191 11.92 -4.07 -15.72
N ILE A 192 10.69 -4.59 -15.83
CA ILE A 192 9.95 -5.21 -14.69
C ILE A 192 10.82 -6.24 -13.98
N LYS A 193 11.40 -7.17 -14.75
CA LYS A 193 12.22 -8.27 -14.23
C LYS A 193 13.54 -7.79 -13.61
N GLN A 194 14.00 -6.57 -13.91
CA GLN A 194 15.12 -5.94 -13.20
C GLN A 194 14.64 -5.23 -11.94
N LEU A 195 13.56 -4.45 -12.01
CA LEU A 195 12.99 -3.73 -10.86
C LEU A 195 12.57 -4.70 -9.75
N GLU A 196 11.86 -5.77 -10.08
CA GLU A 196 11.47 -6.83 -9.14
C GLU A 196 12.67 -7.53 -8.47
N LYS A 197 13.78 -7.72 -9.19
CA LYS A 197 15.03 -8.24 -8.59
C LYS A 197 15.62 -7.21 -7.64
N SER A 198 15.63 -5.94 -8.02
CA SER A 198 16.16 -4.84 -7.20
C SER A 198 15.34 -4.62 -5.93
N LEU A 199 14.01 -4.77 -5.97
CA LEU A 199 13.13 -4.79 -4.79
C LEU A 199 13.46 -5.96 -3.85
N ARG A 200 13.77 -7.15 -4.39
CA ARG A 200 14.24 -8.29 -3.59
C ARG A 200 15.61 -8.03 -2.96
N VAL A 201 16.54 -7.37 -3.68
CA VAL A 201 17.84 -6.94 -3.15
C VAL A 201 17.65 -5.88 -2.06
N LEU A 202 16.75 -4.91 -2.24
CA LEU A 202 16.40 -3.88 -1.26
C LEU A 202 15.91 -4.49 0.06
N LYS A 203 14.87 -5.34 0.03
CA LYS A 203 14.37 -6.00 1.24
C LYS A 203 15.43 -6.89 1.90
N GLY A 204 16.20 -7.65 1.12
CA GLY A 204 17.32 -8.43 1.65
C GLY A 204 18.38 -7.55 2.33
N ARG A 205 18.77 -6.43 1.69
CA ARG A 205 19.76 -5.48 2.20
C ARG A 205 19.29 -4.73 3.45
N GLN A 206 17.99 -4.49 3.55
CA GLN A 206 17.31 -3.85 4.68
C GLN A 206 17.28 -4.73 5.94
N TYR A 207 17.02 -6.03 5.77
CA TYR A 207 16.92 -7.01 6.85
C TYR A 207 18.21 -7.79 7.14
N GLY A 208 19.31 -7.47 6.45
CA GLY A 208 20.64 -7.97 6.78
C GLY A 208 21.03 -9.31 6.13
N ASP A 209 20.37 -9.69 5.03
CA ASP A 209 20.72 -10.87 4.23
C ASP A 209 22.18 -10.82 3.79
N SER A 210 22.97 -11.80 4.23
CA SER A 210 24.42 -11.88 4.02
C SER A 210 24.83 -11.80 2.55
N ARG A 211 23.94 -12.19 1.62
CA ARG A 211 24.16 -12.10 0.18
C ARG A 211 24.27 -10.68 -0.33
N TYR A 212 23.68 -9.70 0.36
CA TYR A 212 23.59 -8.31 -0.08
C TYR A 212 24.30 -7.32 0.84
N LEU A 213 24.75 -7.71 2.04
CA LEU A 213 25.44 -6.83 3.00
C LEU A 213 26.62 -6.04 2.41
N HIS A 214 27.28 -6.56 1.37
CA HIS A 214 28.41 -5.92 0.69
C HIS A 214 28.03 -4.67 -0.13
N LEU A 215 26.74 -4.50 -0.48
CA LEU A 215 26.23 -3.33 -1.20
C LEU A 215 25.99 -2.16 -0.23
N ARG A 216 26.11 -0.91 -0.68
CA ARG A 216 25.66 0.25 0.10
C ARG A 216 24.15 0.43 -0.08
N PHE A 217 23.47 0.90 0.97
CA PHE A 217 22.02 1.11 0.93
C PHE A 217 21.63 2.17 -0.12
N GLY A 218 22.45 3.21 -0.30
CA GLY A 218 22.28 4.23 -1.36
C GLY A 218 22.36 3.66 -2.77
N GLU A 219 23.38 2.85 -3.07
CA GLU A 219 23.57 2.21 -4.39
C GLU A 219 22.36 1.34 -4.79
N VAL A 220 21.77 0.61 -3.83
CA VAL A 220 20.56 -0.19 -4.07
C VAL A 220 19.36 0.70 -4.38
N TRP A 221 19.20 1.84 -3.67
CA TRP A 221 18.16 2.81 -3.97
C TRP A 221 18.35 3.50 -5.32
N GLU A 222 19.58 3.88 -5.69
CA GLU A 222 19.88 4.49 -6.99
C GLU A 222 19.49 3.57 -8.16
N VAL A 223 19.75 2.26 -8.03
CA VAL A 223 19.32 1.24 -9.00
C VAL A 223 17.79 1.10 -9.04
N VAL A 224 17.12 1.07 -7.88
CA VAL A 224 15.65 0.99 -7.78
C VAL A 224 14.97 2.23 -8.38
N ILE A 225 15.46 3.43 -8.07
CA ILE A 225 14.91 4.71 -8.55
C ILE A 225 15.05 4.80 -10.07
N ARG A 226 16.24 4.53 -10.61
CA ARG A 226 16.46 4.53 -12.07
C ARG A 226 15.52 3.55 -12.77
N LEU A 227 15.41 2.32 -12.28
CA LEU A 227 14.54 1.30 -12.86
C LEU A 227 13.05 1.68 -12.76
N LEU A 228 12.64 2.39 -11.71
CA LEU A 228 11.28 2.91 -11.55
C LEU A 228 10.98 4.04 -12.55
N SER A 229 11.89 5.00 -12.73
CA SER A 229 11.73 6.05 -13.75
C SER A 229 11.71 5.49 -15.18
N GLU A 230 12.58 4.51 -15.48
CA GLU A 230 12.53 3.77 -16.74
C GLU A 230 11.18 3.03 -16.92
N HIS A 231 10.59 2.53 -15.84
CA HIS A 231 9.28 1.86 -15.86
C HIS A 231 8.15 2.84 -16.19
N GLU A 232 8.09 3.96 -15.48
CA GLU A 232 7.14 5.05 -15.68
C GLU A 232 7.20 5.60 -17.12
N GLU A 233 8.40 5.79 -17.68
CA GLU A 233 8.57 6.18 -19.08
C GLU A 233 7.99 5.16 -20.08
N LEU A 234 8.15 3.86 -19.81
CA LEU A 234 7.56 2.80 -20.63
C LEU A 234 6.03 2.80 -20.51
N GLU A 235 5.50 2.93 -19.30
CA GLU A 235 4.06 2.94 -19.04
C GLU A 235 3.37 4.16 -19.62
N ASN A 236 4.00 5.34 -19.58
CA ASN A 236 3.49 6.55 -20.21
C ASN A 236 3.43 6.39 -21.75
N ARG A 237 4.48 5.83 -22.38
CA ARG A 237 4.47 5.54 -23.83
C ARG A 237 3.37 4.57 -24.25
N VAL A 238 3.08 3.58 -23.41
CA VAL A 238 1.99 2.62 -23.62
C VAL A 238 0.62 3.25 -23.38
N THR A 239 0.47 3.96 -22.27
CA THR A 239 -0.78 4.56 -21.82
C THR A 239 -1.27 5.63 -22.78
N ALA A 240 -0.37 6.38 -23.43
CA ALA A 240 -0.68 7.27 -24.54
C ALA A 240 -1.27 6.51 -25.76
N ARG A 241 -0.66 5.42 -26.21
CA ARG A 241 -1.17 4.62 -27.34
C ARG A 241 -2.58 4.06 -27.08
N ILE A 242 -2.84 3.64 -25.84
CA ILE A 242 -4.17 3.16 -25.44
C ILE A 242 -5.20 4.30 -25.49
N GLN A 243 -4.82 5.54 -25.14
CA GLN A 243 -5.68 6.73 -25.28
C GLN A 243 -5.97 7.11 -26.74
N ASP A 244 -5.02 6.88 -27.65
CA ASP A 244 -5.22 7.09 -29.09
C ASP A 244 -6.11 5.99 -29.73
N GLU A 245 -6.15 4.78 -29.14
CA GLU A 245 -6.87 3.61 -29.68
C GLU A 245 -8.32 3.48 -29.15
N PHE A 246 -8.62 3.93 -27.92
CA PHE A 246 -9.89 3.64 -27.23
C PHE A 246 -10.66 4.90 -26.78
N ASP A 247 -12.00 4.79 -26.70
CA ASP A 247 -12.85 5.89 -26.23
C ASP A 247 -12.73 6.17 -24.72
N GLN A 248 -13.09 7.39 -24.31
CA GLN A 248 -12.97 7.87 -22.93
C GLN A 248 -13.77 7.03 -21.90
N GLY A 249 -14.83 6.33 -22.31
CA GLY A 249 -15.56 5.39 -21.45
C GLY A 249 -14.76 4.11 -21.19
N ILE A 250 -14.13 3.56 -22.22
CA ILE A 250 -13.19 2.44 -22.09
C ILE A 250 -11.96 2.86 -21.26
N ILE A 251 -11.37 4.02 -21.54
CA ILE A 251 -10.22 4.55 -20.77
C ILE A 251 -10.56 4.68 -19.27
N LYS A 252 -11.73 5.21 -18.92
CA LYS A 252 -12.19 5.28 -17.53
C LYS A 252 -12.38 3.90 -16.90
N SER A 253 -12.92 2.94 -17.64
CA SER A 253 -13.07 1.54 -17.20
C SER A 253 -11.72 0.85 -16.97
N LEU A 254 -10.73 1.09 -17.83
CA LEU A 254 -9.36 0.57 -17.65
C LEU A 254 -8.67 1.17 -16.42
N ALA A 255 -8.88 2.46 -16.16
CA ALA A 255 -8.38 3.14 -14.97
C ALA A 255 -9.01 2.60 -13.68
N GLU A 256 -10.33 2.35 -13.68
CA GLU A 256 -11.01 1.67 -12.57
C GLU A 256 -10.54 0.22 -12.39
N GLU A 257 -10.28 -0.53 -13.48
CA GLU A 257 -9.74 -1.89 -13.40
C GLU A 257 -8.30 -1.92 -12.86
N LEU A 258 -7.46 -0.92 -13.17
CA LEU A 258 -6.09 -0.80 -12.65
C LEU A 258 -6.08 -0.83 -11.12
N LEU A 259 -6.79 0.12 -10.49
CA LEU A 259 -6.81 0.27 -9.03
C LEU A 259 -7.44 -0.96 -8.37
N LEU A 260 -8.54 -1.50 -8.94
CA LEU A 260 -9.21 -2.70 -8.45
C LEU A 260 -8.37 -3.99 -8.56
N LYS A 261 -7.41 -4.05 -9.50
CA LYS A 261 -6.40 -5.12 -9.57
C LYS A 261 -5.26 -4.90 -8.60
N GLN A 262 -4.82 -3.67 -8.40
CA GLN A 262 -3.69 -3.36 -7.53
C GLN A 262 -4.00 -3.77 -6.08
N ASP A 263 -5.22 -3.49 -5.63
CA ASP A 263 -5.84 -4.02 -4.40
C ASP A 263 -5.83 -5.55 -4.23
N LYS A 264 -5.61 -6.30 -5.32
CA LYS A 264 -5.71 -7.78 -5.38
C LYS A 264 -4.42 -8.44 -5.88
N SER A 265 -3.36 -7.66 -6.10
CA SER A 265 -2.11 -8.12 -6.69
C SER A 265 -1.06 -8.54 -5.65
N PRO A 266 -0.08 -9.38 -6.02
CA PRO A 266 1.05 -9.76 -5.17
C PRO A 266 1.73 -8.58 -4.48
N THR A 267 2.26 -8.82 -3.27
CA THR A 267 2.82 -7.79 -2.37
C THR A 267 4.32 -7.98 -2.14
N ARG A 268 4.88 -9.01 -2.77
CA ARG A 268 6.31 -9.23 -3.00
C ARG A 268 6.54 -9.38 -4.50
N SER A 269 7.76 -9.08 -4.92
CA SER A 269 8.20 -9.21 -6.31
C SER A 269 8.51 -10.66 -6.65
N HIS A 270 8.03 -11.14 -7.80
CA HIS A 270 8.15 -12.54 -8.22
C HIS A 270 8.83 -12.68 -9.59
N PRO A 271 10.12 -12.28 -9.75
CA PRO A 271 10.83 -12.15 -11.04
C PRO A 271 11.17 -13.46 -11.77
N SER A 272 10.61 -14.58 -11.31
CA SER A 272 10.66 -15.90 -11.96
C SER A 272 9.25 -16.42 -12.30
N SER A 273 8.19 -15.66 -11.99
CA SER A 273 6.81 -15.97 -12.35
C SER A 273 6.60 -15.76 -13.86
N PRO A 274 5.67 -16.49 -14.51
CA PRO A 274 5.11 -16.02 -15.77
C PRO A 274 4.39 -14.69 -15.52
N HIS A 275 4.69 -13.67 -16.33
CA HIS A 275 4.02 -12.37 -16.30
C HIS A 275 2.85 -12.30 -17.30
N MET A 276 2.92 -13.09 -18.37
CA MET A 276 2.01 -13.04 -19.53
C MET A 276 0.88 -14.08 -19.49
N GLY A 277 -0.24 -13.70 -20.12
CA GLY A 277 -1.35 -14.59 -20.45
C GLY A 277 -2.08 -15.22 -19.25
N VAL A 278 -2.91 -16.23 -19.55
CA VAL A 278 -3.75 -16.91 -18.55
C VAL A 278 -2.91 -17.54 -17.42
N ILE A 279 -1.73 -18.08 -17.75
CA ILE A 279 -0.81 -18.67 -16.76
C ILE A 279 -0.26 -17.59 -15.82
N GLY A 280 0.10 -16.41 -16.33
CA GLY A 280 0.53 -15.27 -15.51
C GLY A 280 -0.58 -14.74 -14.59
N ASN A 281 -1.82 -14.66 -15.09
CA ASN A 281 -2.99 -14.28 -14.29
C ASN A 281 -3.24 -15.28 -13.14
N LEU A 282 -3.09 -16.59 -13.41
CA LEU A 282 -3.21 -17.63 -12.39
C LEU A 282 -2.06 -17.54 -11.37
N ALA A 283 -0.82 -17.36 -11.82
CA ALA A 283 0.34 -17.23 -10.96
C ALA A 283 0.22 -16.01 -10.02
N ARG A 284 -0.19 -14.84 -10.53
CA ARG A 284 -0.49 -13.65 -9.71
C ARG A 284 -1.50 -13.94 -8.59
N ARG A 285 -2.58 -14.67 -8.89
CA ARG A 285 -3.61 -15.03 -7.89
C ARG A 285 -3.09 -15.97 -6.82
N LEU A 286 -2.30 -16.97 -7.19
CA LEU A 286 -1.65 -17.88 -6.24
C LEU A 286 -0.61 -17.14 -5.37
N TRP A 287 0.18 -16.25 -5.99
CA TRP A 287 1.14 -15.42 -5.26
C TRP A 287 0.46 -14.46 -4.29
N ARG A 288 -0.66 -13.80 -4.62
CA ARG A 288 -1.39 -12.96 -3.64
C ARG A 288 -1.79 -13.77 -2.40
N ILE A 289 -2.22 -15.03 -2.54
CA ILE A 289 -2.61 -15.88 -1.41
C ILE A 289 -1.40 -16.16 -0.51
N ALA A 290 -0.29 -16.66 -1.08
CA ALA A 290 0.95 -16.93 -0.34
C ALA A 290 1.56 -15.66 0.27
N ASP A 291 1.48 -14.54 -0.44
CA ASP A 291 1.88 -13.23 0.04
C ASP A 291 1.01 -12.77 1.22
N THR A 292 -0.31 -12.99 1.20
CA THR A 292 -1.20 -12.62 2.32
C THR A 292 -0.81 -13.38 3.58
N THR A 293 -0.56 -14.68 3.48
CA THR A 293 -0.10 -15.47 4.64
C THR A 293 1.28 -15.03 5.14
N THR A 294 2.15 -14.53 4.25
CA THR A 294 3.48 -14.02 4.62
C THR A 294 3.43 -12.60 5.16
N ASP A 295 2.53 -11.75 4.66
CA ASP A 295 2.23 -10.40 5.17
C ASP A 295 1.76 -10.48 6.63
N ASP A 296 0.79 -11.38 6.91
CA ASP A 296 0.29 -11.64 8.27
C ASP A 296 1.40 -12.15 9.22
N LEU A 297 2.35 -12.97 8.74
CA LEU A 297 3.48 -13.49 9.52
C LEU A 297 4.60 -12.46 9.73
N GLU A 298 4.82 -11.56 8.76
CA GLU A 298 5.76 -10.42 8.89
C GLU A 298 5.17 -9.25 9.71
N GLY A 299 3.89 -9.32 10.12
CA GLY A 299 3.16 -8.21 10.76
C GLY A 299 2.88 -7.03 9.81
N ARG A 300 3.05 -7.24 8.51
CA ARG A 300 3.09 -6.22 7.46
C ARG A 300 1.69 -5.95 6.94
N LEU A 301 1.00 -4.93 7.47
CA LEU A 301 -0.31 -4.52 6.95
C LEU A 301 -0.15 -3.91 5.55
N VAL A 302 -0.35 -4.72 4.51
CA VAL A 302 -0.27 -4.24 3.13
C VAL A 302 -1.57 -3.56 2.69
N PRO A 303 -1.49 -2.37 2.04
CA PRO A 303 -2.63 -1.70 1.41
C PRO A 303 -3.38 -2.59 0.42
N THR A 304 -4.53 -3.09 0.85
CA THR A 304 -5.52 -3.77 0.00
C THR A 304 -6.94 -3.48 0.52
N ARG A 305 -7.91 -3.36 -0.41
CA ARG A 305 -9.35 -3.45 -0.13
C ARG A 305 -9.70 -4.85 0.38
N TYR A 306 -9.39 -5.09 1.65
CA TYR A 306 -9.77 -6.26 2.45
C TYR A 306 -11.26 -6.57 2.24
N HIS A 307 -11.54 -7.54 1.38
CA HIS A 307 -12.87 -8.13 1.31
C HIS A 307 -13.04 -8.89 2.62
N ARG A 308 -14.07 -8.54 3.40
CA ARG A 308 -14.38 -9.17 4.69
C ARG A 308 -14.84 -10.61 4.45
N HIS A 309 -13.90 -11.51 4.20
CA HIS A 309 -14.17 -12.94 4.18
C HIS A 309 -14.67 -13.35 5.57
N PRO A 310 -15.90 -13.88 5.70
CA PRO A 310 -16.38 -14.37 6.99
C PRO A 310 -15.56 -15.62 7.36
N LYS A 311 -14.89 -15.57 8.51
CA LYS A 311 -14.13 -16.65 9.17
C LYS A 311 -13.49 -17.67 8.21
N ARG A 312 -12.28 -17.37 7.71
CA ARG A 312 -11.48 -18.31 6.92
C ARG A 312 -9.99 -18.28 7.28
N ASP A 313 -9.69 -18.69 8.50
CA ASP A 313 -8.53 -19.59 8.63
C ASP A 313 -8.91 -20.90 7.94
N SER A 314 -8.34 -21.13 6.76
CA SER A 314 -8.49 -22.39 6.05
C SER A 314 -7.56 -23.44 6.68
N SER A 315 -7.85 -24.72 6.49
CA SER A 315 -6.92 -25.80 6.89
C SER A 315 -5.51 -25.61 6.32
N PHE A 316 -5.38 -24.95 5.16
CA PHE A 316 -4.10 -24.54 4.58
C PHE A 316 -3.44 -23.35 5.30
N SER A 317 -4.21 -22.37 5.79
CA SER A 317 -3.73 -21.29 6.67
C SER A 317 -3.15 -21.88 7.95
N HIS A 318 -3.90 -22.75 8.61
CA HIS A 318 -3.47 -23.48 9.81
C HIS A 318 -2.20 -24.30 9.56
N TYR A 319 -2.18 -25.11 8.50
CA TYR A 319 -1.01 -25.92 8.11
C TYR A 319 0.25 -25.06 7.89
N LEU A 320 0.14 -23.92 7.19
CA LEU A 320 1.29 -23.02 6.98
C LEU A 320 1.72 -22.28 8.25
N ARG A 321 0.80 -22.00 9.17
CA ARG A 321 1.07 -21.31 10.44
C ARG A 321 1.51 -22.24 11.57
N GLY A 322 1.32 -23.55 11.41
CA GLY A 322 1.48 -24.53 12.49
C GLY A 322 0.44 -24.40 13.61
N THR A 323 -0.66 -23.67 13.39
CA THR A 323 -1.73 -23.49 14.38
C THR A 323 -2.72 -24.66 14.33
N PRO A 324 -3.31 -25.06 15.47
CA PRO A 324 -4.35 -26.10 15.48
C PRO A 324 -5.53 -25.68 14.58
N ILE A 325 -6.11 -26.63 13.85
CA ILE A 325 -7.33 -26.42 13.08
C ILE A 325 -8.51 -26.46 14.05
N ASP A 326 -9.17 -25.33 14.29
CA ASP A 326 -10.28 -25.24 15.22
C ASP A 326 -11.54 -25.89 14.63
N GLY A 327 -11.81 -27.15 15.01
CA GLY A 327 -13.11 -27.78 14.74
C GLY A 327 -13.16 -29.30 14.91
N GLU A 328 -13.56 -29.76 16.11
CA GLU A 328 -14.67 -30.73 16.27
C GLU A 328 -15.20 -30.83 17.72
N ASP A 329 -14.39 -30.50 18.74
CA ASP A 329 -14.78 -30.57 20.18
C ASP A 329 -15.68 -29.41 20.65
N ALA A 330 -16.92 -29.35 20.14
CA ALA A 330 -17.94 -28.40 20.60
C ALA A 330 -19.37 -29.02 20.63
N ALA A 331 -19.49 -30.33 20.90
CA ALA A 331 -20.77 -31.05 20.82
C ALA A 331 -20.94 -32.26 21.79
N THR A 332 -20.56 -32.11 23.07
CA THR A 332 -21.06 -32.93 24.21
C THR A 332 -21.13 -32.10 25.47
#